data_AF-F8S988-F1
#
_entry.id   AF-F8S988-F1
#
_cell.length_a   1.000
_cell.length_b   1.000
_cell.length_c   1.000
_cell.angle_alpha   90.00
_cell.angle_beta   90.00
_cell.angle_gamma   90.00
#
_symmetry.space_group_name_H-M   'P 1'
#
loop_
_entity.id
_entity.type
_entity.pdbx_description
1 polymer ?
#
loop_
_entity_poly.entity_id
_entity_poly.type
_entity_poly.pdbx_seq_one_letter_code
_entity_poly.pdbx_strand_id
1 'polypeptide(L)'
;YVDLGRVWQIGLVIGLFLWVFLVGRNIVIGIRKNTSEKPLLYLFLIASLAIASFYIAGLMWGKHTNLALVEYWRWWVVHLWVEGFFEVFATVVIAFMFVRLKLIGPKTSSQAVVFSSMIFLAGGIIGTLHHLYFAGTPTVALAWGAVFSALEVVPLVLVAYPALDDLRRGKLTVWAERYRWPIYFFVAVAFWNMVGAGLF
;
A
#
# COMPACT_ATOMS: atom_id res chain seq x y z
N TYR A 1 17.13 4.23 6.80
CA TYR A 1 16.05 3.56 6.01
C TYR A 1 16.55 2.96 4.70
N VAL A 2 17.52 3.58 4.03
CA VAL A 2 18.11 3.04 2.78
C VAL A 2 19.62 2.90 2.98
N ASP A 3 19.99 2.20 4.05
CA ASP A 3 21.37 2.15 4.55
C ASP A 3 22.15 0.97 3.93
N LEU A 4 21.44 0.13 3.16
CA LEU A 4 22.02 -0.95 2.38
C LEU A 4 23.00 -0.42 1.34
N GLY A 5 24.18 -1.03 1.26
CA GLY A 5 25.13 -0.76 0.18
C GLY A 5 24.52 -1.06 -1.20
N ARG A 6 24.98 -0.33 -2.22
CA ARG A 6 24.39 -0.37 -3.59
C ARG A 6 24.28 -1.79 -4.18
N VAL A 7 25.27 -2.64 -3.94
CA VAL A 7 25.25 -4.05 -4.40
C VAL A 7 24.06 -4.81 -3.79
N TRP A 8 23.80 -4.63 -2.50
CA TRP A 8 22.68 -5.29 -1.80
C TRP A 8 21.33 -4.74 -2.24
N GLN A 9 21.23 -3.45 -2.54
CA GLN A 9 20.00 -2.87 -3.10
C GLN A 9 19.67 -3.44 -4.48
N ILE A 10 20.67 -3.60 -5.36
CA ILE A 10 20.48 -4.24 -6.66
C ILE A 10 20.05 -5.70 -6.47
N GLY A 11 20.67 -6.42 -5.52
CA GLY A 11 20.25 -7.76 -5.13
C GLY A 11 18.78 -7.81 -4.69
N LEU A 12 18.33 -6.84 -3.90
CA LEU A 12 16.93 -6.71 -3.48
C LEU A 12 16.00 -6.45 -4.65
N VAL A 13 16.36 -5.55 -5.58
CA VAL A 13 15.58 -5.33 -6.82
C VAL A 13 15.41 -6.64 -7.58
N ILE A 14 16.50 -7.37 -7.83
CA ILE A 14 16.44 -8.67 -8.52
C ILE A 14 15.53 -9.64 -7.76
N GLY A 15 15.64 -9.70 -6.43
CA GLY A 15 14.79 -10.53 -5.58
C GLY A 15 13.31 -10.17 -5.69
N LEU A 16 12.97 -8.88 -5.73
CA LEU A 16 11.60 -8.41 -5.89
C LEU A 16 11.02 -8.78 -7.26
N PHE A 17 11.78 -8.61 -8.35
CA PHE A 17 11.32 -9.02 -9.67
C PHE A 17 11.20 -10.53 -9.82
N LEU A 18 12.12 -11.30 -9.21
CA LEU A 18 11.99 -12.75 -9.13
C LEU A 18 10.72 -13.13 -8.37
N TRP A 19 10.45 -12.50 -7.23
CA TRP A 19 9.21 -12.72 -6.47
C TRP A 19 7.96 -12.42 -7.30
N VAL A 20 7.91 -11.27 -7.99
CA VAL A 20 6.80 -10.92 -8.90
C VAL A 20 6.64 -11.97 -10.01
N PHE A 21 7.74 -12.47 -10.57
CA PHE A 21 7.69 -13.53 -11.58
C PHE A 21 7.09 -14.83 -11.02
N LEU A 22 7.57 -15.28 -9.85
CA LEU A 22 7.11 -16.52 -9.22
C LEU A 22 5.61 -16.46 -8.86
N VAL A 23 5.17 -15.34 -8.29
CA VAL A 23 3.78 -15.10 -7.91
C VAL A 23 2.91 -14.85 -9.15
N GLY A 24 3.35 -13.98 -10.04
CA GLY A 24 2.63 -13.55 -11.23
C GLY A 24 2.30 -14.70 -12.18
N ARG A 25 3.20 -15.68 -12.35
CA ARG A 25 2.93 -16.93 -13.06
C ARG A 25 1.63 -17.60 -12.60
N ASN A 26 1.46 -17.75 -11.28
CA ASN A 26 0.31 -18.45 -10.70
C ASN A 26 -0.97 -17.61 -10.82
N ILE A 27 -0.84 -16.29 -10.65
CA ILE A 27 -1.95 -15.36 -10.81
C ILE A 27 -2.45 -15.34 -12.26
N VAL A 28 -1.55 -15.33 -13.23
CA VAL A 28 -1.90 -15.38 -14.66
C VAL A 28 -2.68 -16.66 -15.00
N ILE A 29 -2.28 -17.81 -14.42
CA ILE A 29 -3.05 -19.05 -14.54
C ILE A 29 -4.45 -18.88 -13.94
N GLY A 30 -4.57 -18.24 -12.77
CA GLY A 30 -5.84 -17.90 -12.15
C GLY A 30 -6.73 -16.99 -13.01
N ILE A 31 -6.16 -15.94 -13.58
CA ILE A 31 -6.85 -14.99 -14.48
C ILE A 31 -7.41 -15.71 -15.71
N ARG A 32 -6.66 -16.66 -16.27
CA ARG A 32 -7.08 -17.46 -17.45
C ARG A 32 -8.30 -18.35 -17.17
N LYS A 33 -8.60 -18.66 -15.90
CA LYS A 33 -9.82 -19.41 -15.53
C LYS A 33 -11.11 -18.60 -15.70
N ASN A 34 -11.02 -17.29 -15.96
CA ASN A 34 -12.17 -16.40 -16.20
C ASN A 34 -13.28 -16.49 -15.12
N THR A 35 -12.88 -16.63 -13.85
CA THR A 35 -13.82 -16.60 -12.72
C THR A 35 -14.21 -15.16 -12.38
N SER A 36 -15.25 -15.01 -11.54
CA SER A 36 -15.70 -13.71 -11.03
C SER A 36 -14.64 -12.95 -10.20
N GLU A 37 -13.60 -13.64 -9.72
CA GLU A 37 -12.47 -13.08 -8.97
C GLU A 37 -11.41 -12.40 -9.87
N LYS A 38 -11.54 -12.52 -11.20
CA LYS A 38 -10.56 -12.01 -12.18
C LYS A 38 -10.14 -10.54 -11.97
N PRO A 39 -11.04 -9.58 -11.68
CA PRO A 39 -10.63 -8.19 -11.42
C PRO A 39 -9.67 -8.06 -10.23
N LEU A 40 -9.90 -8.79 -9.14
CA LEU A 40 -9.02 -8.76 -7.97
C LEU A 40 -7.65 -9.38 -8.26
N LEU A 41 -7.61 -10.43 -9.09
CA LEU A 41 -6.34 -11.02 -9.52
C LEU A 41 -5.50 -10.05 -10.36
N TYR A 42 -6.13 -9.24 -11.21
CA TYR A 42 -5.42 -8.16 -11.93
C TYR A 42 -4.87 -7.11 -10.96
N LEU A 43 -5.70 -6.64 -10.03
CA LEU A 43 -5.28 -5.65 -9.03
C LEU A 43 -4.10 -6.18 -8.20
N PHE A 44 -4.12 -7.46 -7.83
CA PHE A 44 -3.02 -8.09 -7.10
C PHE A 44 -1.73 -8.07 -7.92
N LEU A 45 -1.82 -8.44 -9.20
CA LEU A 45 -0.65 -8.47 -10.07
C LEU A 45 -0.07 -7.06 -10.28
N ILE A 46 -0.93 -6.06 -10.48
CA ILE A 46 -0.54 -4.66 -10.63
C ILE A 46 0.13 -4.16 -9.35
N ALA A 47 -0.46 -4.39 -8.17
CA ALA A 47 0.10 -3.98 -6.89
C ALA A 47 1.45 -4.67 -6.60
N SER A 48 1.56 -5.97 -6.91
CA SER A 48 2.83 -6.71 -6.77
C SER A 48 3.92 -6.14 -7.68
N LEU A 49 3.58 -5.82 -8.93
CA LEU A 49 4.51 -5.21 -9.86
C LEU A 49 4.91 -3.80 -9.42
N ALA A 50 3.98 -3.02 -8.86
CA ALA A 50 4.26 -1.70 -8.32
C ALA A 50 5.28 -1.79 -7.17
N ILE A 51 5.12 -2.74 -6.24
CA ILE A 51 6.12 -2.99 -5.19
C ILE A 51 7.51 -3.24 -5.81
N ALA A 52 7.65 -4.15 -6.77
CA ALA A 52 8.97 -4.40 -7.33
C ALA A 52 9.55 -3.19 -8.08
N SER A 53 8.71 -2.49 -8.84
CA SER A 53 9.15 -1.42 -9.75
C SER A 53 9.52 -0.15 -9.00
N PHE A 54 8.75 0.25 -7.98
CA PHE A 54 8.99 1.52 -7.29
C PHE A 54 10.19 1.49 -6.35
N TYR A 55 10.66 0.30 -5.93
CA TYR A 55 11.93 0.20 -5.21
C TYR A 55 13.13 0.62 -6.08
N ILE A 56 13.02 0.57 -7.42
CA ILE A 56 14.07 1.04 -8.35
C ILE A 56 14.37 2.53 -8.15
N ALA A 57 13.43 3.34 -7.66
CA ALA A 57 13.68 4.75 -7.31
C ALA A 57 14.86 4.89 -6.32
N GLY A 58 15.09 3.86 -5.49
CA GLY A 58 16.24 3.73 -4.59
C GLY A 58 17.61 3.76 -5.28
N LEU A 59 17.65 3.53 -6.59
CA LEU A 59 18.87 3.47 -7.41
C LEU A 59 19.22 4.79 -8.10
N MET A 60 18.38 5.83 -7.98
CA MET A 60 18.49 7.06 -8.77
C MET A 60 19.54 8.07 -8.27
N TRP A 61 20.23 7.79 -7.16
CA TRP A 61 21.30 8.66 -6.64
C TRP A 61 22.64 7.93 -6.52
N GLY A 62 23.74 8.69 -6.47
CA GLY A 62 25.09 8.18 -6.28
C GLY A 62 25.77 8.81 -5.07
N LYS A 63 27.04 8.47 -4.86
CA LYS A 63 27.87 9.00 -3.75
C LYS A 63 28.05 10.53 -3.79
N HIS A 64 28.06 11.11 -4.99
CA HIS A 64 28.35 12.53 -5.22
C HIS A 64 27.11 13.33 -5.69
N THR A 65 25.91 12.77 -5.55
CA THR A 65 24.66 13.45 -5.89
C THR A 65 24.36 14.54 -4.85
N ASN A 66 23.79 15.67 -5.29
CA ASN A 66 23.34 16.73 -4.40
C ASN A 66 22.36 16.18 -3.34
N LEU A 67 22.50 16.60 -2.08
CA LEU A 67 21.71 16.08 -0.98
C LEU A 67 20.19 16.26 -1.17
N ALA A 68 19.74 17.39 -1.73
CA ALA A 68 18.32 17.62 -2.00
C ALA A 68 17.75 16.59 -3.00
N LEU A 69 18.54 16.19 -3.99
CA LEU A 69 18.15 15.13 -4.93
C LEU A 69 18.17 13.74 -4.28
N VAL A 70 19.13 13.48 -3.38
CA VAL A 70 19.16 12.24 -2.59
C VAL A 70 17.90 12.15 -1.73
N GLU A 71 17.55 13.21 -1.01
CA GLU A 71 16.34 13.26 -0.18
C GLU A 71 15.07 13.04 -1.03
N TYR A 72 14.96 13.71 -2.18
CA TYR A 72 13.85 13.50 -3.11
C TYR A 72 13.65 12.02 -3.45
N TRP A 73 14.69 11.35 -3.97
CA TRP A 73 14.57 9.92 -4.35
C TRP A 73 14.48 8.98 -3.16
N ARG A 74 15.04 9.35 -2.00
CA ARG A 74 14.91 8.56 -0.77
C ARG A 74 13.45 8.47 -0.36
N TRP A 75 12.69 9.55 -0.43
CA TRP A 75 11.28 9.56 -0.03
C TRP A 75 10.35 8.85 -1.01
N TRP A 76 10.76 8.67 -2.27
CA TRP A 76 10.08 7.73 -3.18
C TRP A 76 10.12 6.28 -2.66
N VAL A 77 11.19 5.89 -1.96
CA VAL A 77 11.27 4.56 -1.36
C VAL A 77 10.63 4.54 0.03
N VAL A 78 10.93 5.52 0.87
CA VAL A 78 10.51 5.45 2.28
C VAL A 78 9.03 5.79 2.46
N HIS A 79 8.52 6.81 1.77
CA HIS A 79 7.11 7.17 1.88
C HIS A 79 6.33 6.48 0.77
N LEU A 80 6.62 6.77 -0.51
CA LEU A 80 5.75 6.27 -1.56
C LEU A 80 5.76 4.73 -1.71
N TRP A 81 6.93 4.08 -1.61
CA TRP A 81 7.02 2.62 -1.69
C TRP A 81 6.53 1.92 -0.41
N VAL A 82 7.01 2.28 0.78
CA VAL A 82 6.57 1.64 2.04
C VAL A 82 5.13 2.00 2.42
N GLU A 83 4.78 3.28 2.40
CA GLU A 83 3.46 3.75 2.85
C GLU A 83 2.43 3.51 1.75
N GLY A 84 2.61 4.12 0.57
CA GLY A 84 1.62 4.05 -0.50
C GLY A 84 1.43 2.66 -1.10
N PHE A 85 2.48 2.05 -1.67
CA PHE A 85 2.32 0.82 -2.44
C PHE A 85 2.10 -0.44 -1.60
N PHE A 86 2.70 -0.56 -0.40
CA PHE A 86 2.37 -1.69 0.48
C PHE A 86 0.95 -1.58 1.03
N GLU A 87 0.43 -0.38 1.31
CA GLU A 87 -0.96 -0.23 1.76
C GLU A 87 -1.95 -0.69 0.68
N VAL A 88 -1.72 -0.29 -0.58
CA VAL A 88 -2.51 -0.78 -1.73
C VAL A 88 -2.40 -2.30 -1.84
N PHE A 89 -1.19 -2.86 -1.77
CA PHE A 89 -0.99 -4.31 -1.85
C PHE A 89 -1.68 -5.07 -0.71
N ALA A 90 -1.51 -4.62 0.53
CA ALA A 90 -2.15 -5.22 1.70
C ALA A 90 -3.68 -5.17 1.58
N THR A 91 -4.23 -4.04 1.12
CA THR A 91 -5.67 -3.86 0.87
C THR A 91 -6.17 -4.87 -0.17
N VAL A 92 -5.45 -5.06 -1.27
CA VAL A 92 -5.80 -6.05 -2.30
C VAL A 92 -5.74 -7.48 -1.75
N VAL A 93 -4.71 -7.83 -0.98
CA VAL A 93 -4.53 -9.16 -0.37
C VAL A 93 -5.69 -9.46 0.59
N ILE A 94 -6.02 -8.53 1.48
CA ILE A 94 -7.11 -8.67 2.45
C ILE A 94 -8.44 -8.81 1.73
N ALA A 95 -8.70 -7.95 0.75
CA ALA A 95 -9.89 -8.01 -0.09
C ALA A 95 -10.03 -9.36 -0.81
N PHE A 96 -8.95 -9.86 -1.38
CA PHE A 96 -8.92 -11.18 -2.01
C PHE A 96 -9.21 -12.29 -1.00
N MET A 97 -8.61 -12.27 0.20
CA MET A 97 -8.91 -13.24 1.27
C MET A 97 -10.37 -13.22 1.69
N PHE A 98 -10.98 -12.05 1.84
CA PHE A 98 -12.40 -11.93 2.20
C PHE A 98 -13.33 -12.49 1.13
N VAL A 99 -12.99 -12.30 -0.15
CA VAL A 99 -13.72 -12.94 -1.26
C VAL A 99 -13.56 -14.45 -1.23
N ARG A 100 -12.35 -14.97 -0.99
CA ARG A 100 -12.10 -16.42 -0.88
C ARG A 100 -12.83 -17.06 0.30
N LEU A 101 -13.01 -16.32 1.39
CA LEU A 101 -13.79 -16.72 2.56
C LEU A 101 -15.31 -16.48 2.40
N LYS A 102 -15.76 -15.99 1.24
CA LYS A 102 -17.17 -15.66 0.94
C LYS A 102 -17.80 -14.64 1.89
N LEU A 103 -16.97 -13.75 2.46
CA LEU A 103 -17.44 -12.64 3.30
C LEU A 103 -17.97 -11.48 2.48
N ILE A 104 -17.36 -11.21 1.32
CA ILE A 104 -17.69 -10.09 0.44
C ILE A 104 -17.77 -10.61 -1.00
N GLY A 105 -18.67 -10.06 -1.81
CA GLY A 105 -18.76 -10.37 -3.23
C GLY A 105 -17.55 -9.86 -4.02
N PRO A 106 -17.05 -10.60 -5.05
CA PRO A 106 -15.90 -10.19 -5.86
C PRO A 106 -16.04 -8.81 -6.50
N LYS A 107 -17.24 -8.46 -6.98
CA LYS A 107 -17.52 -7.17 -7.64
C LYS A 107 -17.37 -6.01 -6.65
N THR A 108 -18.09 -6.04 -5.53
CA THR A 108 -18.04 -5.02 -4.48
C THR A 108 -16.62 -4.86 -3.94
N SER A 109 -15.94 -5.98 -3.68
CA SER A 109 -14.57 -5.99 -3.21
C SER A 109 -13.61 -5.32 -4.20
N SER A 110 -13.68 -5.66 -5.49
CA SER A 110 -12.82 -5.03 -6.50
C SER A 110 -13.04 -3.53 -6.65
N GLN A 111 -14.30 -3.07 -6.56
CA GLN A 111 -14.64 -1.64 -6.62
C GLN A 111 -14.12 -0.90 -5.38
N ALA A 112 -14.28 -1.49 -4.19
CA ALA A 112 -13.77 -0.91 -2.95
C ALA A 112 -12.25 -0.78 -2.96
N VAL A 113 -11.53 -1.79 -3.45
CA VAL A 113 -10.07 -1.76 -3.58
C VAL A 113 -9.62 -0.65 -4.53
N VAL A 114 -10.24 -0.53 -5.71
CA VAL A 114 -9.90 0.53 -6.67
C VAL A 114 -10.15 1.91 -6.07
N PHE A 115 -11.33 2.10 -5.45
CA PHE A 115 -11.68 3.37 -4.82
C PHE A 115 -10.73 3.75 -3.68
N SER A 116 -10.45 2.81 -2.77
CA SER A 116 -9.51 3.01 -1.69
C SER A 116 -8.10 3.33 -2.21
N SER A 117 -7.63 2.58 -3.22
CA SER A 117 -6.33 2.82 -3.85
C SER A 117 -6.26 4.20 -4.51
N MET A 118 -7.35 4.66 -5.15
CA MET A 118 -7.40 6.00 -5.75
C MET A 118 -7.26 7.09 -4.69
N ILE A 119 -7.96 6.97 -3.55
CA ILE A 119 -7.87 7.98 -2.49
C ILE A 119 -6.47 7.98 -1.88
N PHE A 120 -5.94 6.81 -1.52
CA PHE A 120 -4.60 6.69 -0.94
C PHE A 120 -3.52 7.24 -1.87
N LEU A 121 -3.54 6.86 -3.14
CA LEU A 121 -2.51 7.29 -4.10
C LEU A 121 -2.66 8.76 -4.51
N ALA A 122 -3.88 9.31 -4.56
CA ALA A 122 -4.09 10.72 -4.87
C ALA A 122 -3.43 11.63 -3.83
N GLY A 123 -3.53 11.28 -2.55
CA GLY A 123 -2.78 11.93 -1.48
C GLY A 123 -1.29 11.56 -1.52
N GLY A 124 -0.95 10.28 -1.33
CA GLY A 124 0.41 9.79 -1.09
C GLY A 124 1.45 10.10 -2.17
N ILE A 125 1.07 10.06 -3.46
CA ILE A 125 2.03 10.33 -4.54
C ILE A 125 2.57 11.75 -4.44
N ILE A 126 1.68 12.73 -4.24
CA ILE A 126 2.06 14.14 -4.18
C ILE A 126 2.43 14.53 -2.74
N GLY A 127 1.76 13.95 -1.76
CA GLY A 127 1.99 14.13 -0.32
C GLY A 127 3.39 13.72 0.11
N THR A 128 4.08 12.85 -0.64
CA THR A 128 5.53 12.56 -0.50
C THR A 128 6.37 13.84 -0.30
N LEU A 129 5.98 14.95 -0.91
CA LEU A 129 6.67 16.24 -0.80
C LEU A 129 6.67 16.84 0.63
N HIS A 130 5.83 16.36 1.55
CA HIS A 130 5.84 16.80 2.95
C HIS A 130 7.14 16.49 3.68
N HIS A 131 7.90 15.52 3.19
CA HIS A 131 9.22 15.21 3.70
C HIS A 131 10.32 16.13 3.18
N LEU A 132 10.01 16.96 2.18
CA LEU A 132 10.97 17.80 1.49
C LEU A 132 10.89 19.27 1.92
N TYR A 133 9.95 19.65 2.79
CA TYR A 133 9.69 21.04 3.21
C TYR A 133 10.96 21.85 3.49
N PHE A 134 11.93 21.23 4.15
CA PHE A 134 13.16 21.89 4.61
C PHE A 134 14.42 21.25 4.02
N ALA A 135 14.29 20.51 2.92
CA ALA A 135 15.38 19.77 2.26
C ALA A 135 16.00 20.52 1.05
N GLY A 136 15.85 21.85 0.99
CA GLY A 136 16.37 22.67 -0.10
C GLY A 136 15.48 22.71 -1.35
N THR A 137 14.18 22.43 -1.20
CA THR A 137 13.20 22.50 -2.30
C THR A 137 12.51 23.86 -2.40
N PRO A 138 12.00 24.26 -3.58
CA PRO A 138 11.23 25.50 -3.74
C PRO A 138 9.92 25.47 -2.95
N THR A 139 9.36 26.66 -2.65
CA THR A 139 8.12 26.84 -1.88
C THR A 139 6.92 26.05 -2.43
N VAL A 140 6.90 25.78 -3.74
CA VAL A 140 5.87 24.94 -4.36
C VAL A 140 5.83 23.54 -3.74
N ALA A 141 6.97 22.92 -3.41
CA ALA A 141 6.99 21.60 -2.78
C ALA A 141 6.31 21.62 -1.41
N LEU A 142 6.47 22.71 -0.66
CA LEU A 142 5.78 22.92 0.61
C LEU A 142 4.27 23.02 0.43
N ALA A 143 3.82 23.86 -0.51
CA ALA A 143 2.40 24.05 -0.78
C ALA A 143 1.71 22.74 -1.21
N TRP A 144 2.30 22.00 -2.15
CA TRP A 144 1.74 20.74 -2.63
C TRP A 144 1.82 19.65 -1.57
N GLY A 145 2.96 19.51 -0.89
CA GLY A 145 3.12 18.53 0.18
C GLY A 145 2.08 18.72 1.29
N ALA A 146 1.86 19.96 1.74
CA ALA A 146 0.89 20.25 2.81
C ALA A 146 -0.56 19.96 2.42
N VAL A 147 -0.96 20.31 1.20
CA VAL A 147 -2.34 20.09 0.76
C VAL A 147 -2.62 18.60 0.54
N PHE A 148 -1.71 17.89 -0.13
CA PHE A 148 -1.97 16.50 -0.52
C PHE A 148 -1.74 15.50 0.61
N SER A 149 -0.78 15.74 1.52
CA SER A 149 -0.62 14.87 2.69
C SER A 149 -1.80 15.00 3.67
N ALA A 150 -2.43 16.18 3.77
CA ALA A 150 -3.65 16.34 4.55
C ALA A 150 -4.82 15.49 4.00
N LEU A 151 -4.86 15.25 2.68
CA LEU A 151 -5.87 14.38 2.06
C LEU A 151 -5.64 12.89 2.39
N GLU A 152 -4.42 12.49 2.73
CA GLU A 152 -4.09 11.10 3.09
C GLU A 152 -4.75 10.67 4.41
N VAL A 153 -5.02 11.61 5.31
CA VAL A 153 -5.67 11.32 6.60
C VAL A 153 -7.14 10.90 6.44
N VAL A 154 -7.82 11.43 5.42
CA VAL A 154 -9.25 11.19 5.18
C VAL A 154 -9.61 9.69 5.06
N PRO A 155 -8.97 8.90 4.17
CA PRO A 155 -9.25 7.47 4.09
C PRO A 155 -8.88 6.69 5.36
N LEU A 156 -7.84 7.09 6.09
CA LEU A 156 -7.39 6.40 7.31
C LEU A 156 -8.48 6.40 8.40
N VAL A 157 -9.15 7.54 8.58
CA VAL A 157 -10.25 7.68 9.53
C VAL A 157 -11.50 6.92 9.07
N LEU A 158 -11.79 6.95 7.76
CA LEU A 158 -12.97 6.29 7.20
C LEU A 158 -12.88 4.75 7.20
N VAL A 159 -11.68 4.18 7.06
CA VAL A 159 -11.48 2.72 7.08
C VAL A 159 -11.63 2.14 8.50
N ALA A 160 -11.27 2.90 9.54
CA ALA A 160 -11.40 2.45 10.92
C ALA A 160 -12.86 2.32 11.38
N TYR A 161 -13.76 3.17 10.88
CA TYR A 161 -15.16 3.20 11.33
C TYR A 161 -15.93 1.89 11.04
N PRO A 162 -15.95 1.35 9.80
CA PRO A 162 -16.55 0.05 9.52
C PRO A 162 -15.90 -1.09 10.30
N ALA A 163 -14.57 -1.08 10.47
CA ALA A 163 -13.86 -2.13 11.21
C ALA A 163 -14.28 -2.20 12.70
N LEU A 164 -14.49 -1.03 13.32
CA LEU A 164 -14.98 -0.93 14.69
C LEU A 164 -16.47 -1.27 14.82
N ASP A 165 -17.29 -0.88 13.84
CA ASP A 165 -18.72 -1.20 13.81
C ASP A 165 -18.96 -2.71 13.60
N ASP A 166 -18.21 -3.36 12.71
CA ASP A 166 -18.26 -4.82 12.50
C ASP A 166 -17.87 -5.58 13.77
N LEU A 167 -16.84 -5.11 14.50
CA LEU A 167 -16.44 -5.71 15.79
C LEU A 167 -17.56 -5.59 16.84
N ARG A 168 -18.24 -4.42 16.92
CA ARG A 168 -19.33 -4.16 17.86
C ARG A 168 -20.59 -4.98 17.54
N ARG A 169 -20.86 -5.25 16.26
CA ARG A 169 -22.05 -5.99 15.81
C ARG A 169 -21.97 -7.49 16.08
N GLY A 170 -20.78 -8.04 16.34
CA GLY A 170 -20.58 -9.19 17.22
C GLY A 170 -21.41 -10.46 16.94
N LYS A 171 -21.80 -10.74 15.70
CA LYS A 171 -22.37 -12.04 15.28
C LYS A 171 -21.40 -12.74 14.33
N LEU A 172 -20.25 -13.13 14.86
CA LEU A 172 -19.32 -13.95 14.11
C LEU A 172 -19.97 -15.31 13.86
N THR A 173 -19.96 -15.75 12.60
CA THR A 173 -20.36 -17.12 12.25
C THR A 173 -19.39 -18.11 12.92
N VAL A 174 -19.84 -19.34 13.19
CA VAL A 174 -19.04 -20.39 13.90
C VAL A 174 -17.65 -20.61 13.29
N TRP A 175 -17.47 -20.33 11.99
CA TRP A 175 -16.16 -20.44 11.34
C TRP A 175 -15.27 -19.21 11.57
N ALA A 176 -15.84 -18.00 11.72
CA ALA A 176 -15.08 -16.78 11.96
C ALA A 176 -14.45 -16.76 13.36
N GLU A 177 -15.04 -17.47 14.33
CA GLU A 177 -14.41 -17.71 15.64
C GLU A 177 -13.05 -18.44 15.51
N ARG A 178 -12.89 -19.34 14.52
CA ARG A 178 -11.60 -20.00 14.26
C ARG A 178 -10.53 -19.04 13.74
N TYR A 179 -10.92 -17.92 13.13
CA TYR A 179 -10.02 -16.89 12.62
C TYR A 179 -10.02 -15.62 13.48
N ARG A 180 -10.45 -15.72 14.75
CA ARG A 180 -10.56 -14.56 15.66
C ARG A 180 -9.28 -13.72 15.74
N TRP A 181 -8.11 -14.38 15.76
CA TRP A 181 -6.83 -13.69 15.90
C TRP A 181 -6.45 -12.88 14.67
N PRO A 182 -6.42 -13.45 13.44
CA PRO A 182 -6.25 -12.65 12.22
C PRO A 182 -7.21 -11.46 12.12
N ILE A 183 -8.49 -11.67 12.47
CA ILE A 183 -9.50 -10.61 12.44
C ILE A 183 -9.13 -9.49 13.43
N TYR A 184 -8.75 -9.83 14.66
CA TYR A 184 -8.31 -8.84 15.65
C TYR A 184 -7.04 -8.09 15.21
N PHE A 185 -6.09 -8.75 14.55
CA PHE A 185 -4.94 -8.06 13.96
C PHE A 185 -5.36 -7.09 12.86
N PHE A 186 -6.32 -7.45 12.00
CA PHE A 186 -6.83 -6.50 10.99
C PHE A 186 -7.54 -5.29 11.62
N VAL A 187 -8.29 -5.50 12.70
CA VAL A 187 -8.91 -4.40 13.46
C VAL A 187 -7.84 -3.53 14.12
N ALA A 188 -6.81 -4.14 14.70
CA ALA A 188 -5.69 -3.40 15.29
C ALA A 188 -4.92 -2.59 14.23
N VAL A 189 -4.70 -3.16 13.03
CA VAL A 189 -4.11 -2.43 11.89
C VAL A 189 -4.98 -1.23 11.54
N ALA A 190 -6.29 -1.39 11.38
CA ALA A 190 -7.19 -0.27 11.08
C ALA A 190 -7.17 0.81 12.17
N PHE A 191 -7.15 0.41 13.44
CA PHE A 191 -7.02 1.35 14.56
C PHE A 191 -5.71 2.13 14.53
N TRP A 192 -4.57 1.44 14.36
CA TRP A 192 -3.26 2.10 14.31
C TRP A 192 -3.04 2.88 13.01
N ASN A 193 -3.75 2.56 11.93
CA ASN A 193 -3.74 3.39 10.73
C ASN A 193 -4.39 4.75 11.01
N MET A 194 -5.52 4.76 11.72
CA MET A 194 -6.19 6.00 12.11
C MET A 194 -5.41 6.78 13.19
N VAL A 195 -4.99 6.13 14.26
CA VAL A 195 -4.34 6.82 15.40
C VAL A 195 -2.87 7.05 15.15
N GLY A 196 -2.15 6.05 14.66
CA GLY A 196 -0.71 6.14 14.44
C GLY A 196 -0.34 7.01 13.26
N ALA A 197 -0.94 6.78 12.09
CA ALA A 197 -0.63 7.53 10.87
C ALA A 197 -1.54 8.75 10.64
N GLY A 198 -2.79 8.70 11.10
CA GLY A 198 -3.74 9.80 10.89
C GLY A 198 -3.67 10.93 11.91
N LEU A 199 -3.34 10.64 13.18
CA LEU A 199 -3.33 11.63 14.26
C LEU A 199 -1.93 12.14 14.62
N PHE A 200 -0.90 11.29 14.54
CA PHE A 200 0.49 11.61 14.87
C PHE A 200 1.36 11.68 13.61
#